data_AF-A0A3D1IXM6-F1
#
_entry.id   AF-A0A3D1IXM6-F1
#
_cell.length_a   1.000
_cell.length_b   1.000
_cell.length_c   1.000
_cell.angle_alpha   90.00
_cell.angle_beta   90.00
_cell.angle_gamma   90.00
#
_symmetry.space_group_name_H-M   'P 1'
#
loop_
_entity.id
_entity.type
_entity.pdbx_description
1 polymer ?
#
loop_
_entity_poly.entity_id
_entity_poly.type
_entity_poly.pdbx_seq_one_letter_code
_entity_poly.pdbx_strand_id
1 'polypeptide(L)' 'MTTLIFYENPVPLNREQHRATRLKTLVHGYRYAARCNSVPLVVTEFAAACREYPIVFTFDGSESGIPIVLVGLNNEEN' A
#
# COMPACT_ATOMS: atom_id res chain seq x y z
N MET A 1 9.36 3.18 -10.84
CA MET A 1 8.06 2.79 -10.26
C MET A 1 7.82 3.67 -9.05
N THR A 2 6.64 4.30 -8.95
CA THR A 2 6.35 5.27 -7.89
C THR A 2 6.15 4.53 -6.56
N THR A 3 7.07 4.70 -5.62
CA THR A 3 7.11 4.06 -4.29
C THR A 3 5.97 4.51 -3.34
N LEU A 4 4.96 5.21 -3.84
CA LEU A 4 3.95 5.91 -3.05
C LEU A 4 2.54 5.53 -3.51
N ILE A 5 2.13 4.29 -3.23
CA ILE A 5 0.86 3.71 -3.72
C ILE A 5 -0.36 4.48 -3.21
N PHE A 6 -0.29 5.06 -2.01
CA PHE A 6 -1.41 5.75 -1.36
C PHE A 6 -1.19 7.25 -1.17
N TYR A 7 -0.05 7.81 -1.59
CA TYR A 7 0.23 9.23 -1.40
C TYR A 7 0.11 9.99 -2.72
N GLU A 8 -0.80 10.96 -2.76
CA GLU A 8 -1.01 11.80 -3.95
C GLU A 8 -0.13 13.05 -3.95
N ASN A 9 0.06 13.70 -2.80
CA ASN A 9 0.82 14.94 -2.68
C ASN A 9 1.67 14.97 -1.39
N PRO A 10 2.82 14.27 -1.36
CA PRO A 10 3.71 14.29 -0.21
C PRO A 10 4.33 15.69 -0.05
N VAL A 11 4.14 16.31 1.12
CA VAL A 11 4.74 17.60 1.47
C VAL A 11 5.66 17.47 2.70
N PRO A 12 6.72 18.28 2.82
CA PRO A 12 7.58 18.26 4.00
C PRO A 12 6.81 18.55 5.29
N LEU A 13 7.13 17.83 6.37
CA LEU A 13 6.48 18.03 7.66
C LEU A 13 6.90 19.37 8.29
N ASN A 14 5.98 20.33 8.32
CA ASN A 14 6.14 21.60 9.02
C ASN A 14 5.39 21.64 10.37
N ARG A 15 6.08 22.04 11.45
CA ARG A 15 5.53 22.07 12.81
C ARG A 15 4.34 23.03 12.97
N GLU A 16 4.44 24.24 12.43
CA GLU A 16 3.41 25.27 12.59
C GLU A 16 2.20 24.98 11.70
N GLN A 17 2.44 24.64 10.43
CA GLN A 17 1.36 24.34 9.47
C GLN A 17 0.58 23.07 9.83
N HIS A 18 1.26 22.05 10.37
CA HIS A 18 0.63 20.76 10.69
C HIS A 18 0.32 20.56 12.17
N ARG A 19 0.45 21.61 13.02
CA ARG A 19 0.21 21.52 14.47
C ARG A 19 -1.15 20.94 14.81
N ALA A 20 -2.16 21.23 14.00
CA ALA A 20 -3.54 20.79 14.19
C ALA A 20 -3.91 19.55 13.36
N THR A 21 -3.02 19.02 12.52
CA THR A 21 -3.29 17.83 11.71
C THR A 21 -3.42 16.60 12.62
N ARG A 22 -4.52 15.86 12.47
CA ARG A 22 -4.81 14.64 13.24
C ARG A 22 -5.39 13.59 12.30
N LEU A 23 -5.31 12.33 12.72
CA LEU A 23 -6.07 11.26 12.08
C LEU A 23 -7.56 11.55 12.26
N LYS A 24 -8.28 11.64 11.15
CA LYS A 24 -9.74 11.69 11.17
C LYS A 24 -10.28 10.29 11.39
N THR A 25 -11.41 10.18 12.08
CA THR A 25 -12.21 8.95 12.04
C THR A 25 -12.52 8.64 10.58
N LEU A 26 -12.26 7.42 10.15
CA LEU A 26 -12.50 6.97 8.78
C LEU A 26 -14.00 6.74 8.58
N VAL A 27 -14.76 7.82 8.40
CA VAL A 27 -16.23 7.78 8.19
C VAL A 27 -16.61 6.93 6.97
N HIS A 28 -15.71 6.84 5.98
CA HIS A 28 -15.87 6.03 4.77
C HIS A 28 -14.91 4.83 4.71
N GLY A 29 -14.38 4.40 5.87
CA GLY A 29 -13.42 3.30 5.94
C GLY A 29 -12.16 3.55 5.11
N TYR A 30 -11.66 2.50 4.45
CA TYR A 30 -10.41 2.50 3.69
C TYR A 30 -10.61 2.70 2.18
N ARG A 31 -11.66 3.44 1.77
CA ARG A 31 -12.01 3.63 0.35
C ARG A 31 -10.88 4.19 -0.52
N TYR A 32 -9.89 4.87 0.06
CA TYR A 32 -8.69 5.32 -0.66
C TYR A 32 -7.87 4.15 -1.25
N ALA A 33 -7.98 2.95 -0.67
CA ALA A 33 -7.28 1.74 -1.11
C ALA A 33 -8.03 0.96 -2.21
N ALA A 34 -9.27 1.35 -2.55
CA ALA A 34 -10.13 0.59 -3.47
C ALA A 34 -9.50 0.36 -4.86
N ARG A 35 -8.68 1.32 -5.30
CA ARG A 35 -8.00 1.25 -6.60
C ARG A 35 -6.71 0.43 -6.59
N CYS A 36 -6.28 -0.05 -5.42
CA CYS A 36 -5.06 -0.82 -5.25
C CYS A 36 -5.41 -2.31 -5.11
N ASN A 37 -5.04 -3.11 -6.10
CA ASN A 37 -5.23 -4.56 -6.08
C ASN A 37 -4.01 -5.33 -5.55
N SER A 38 -2.86 -4.67 -5.44
CA SER A 38 -1.61 -5.27 -5.01
C SER A 38 -0.69 -4.28 -4.32
N VAL A 39 0.01 -4.75 -3.28
CA VAL A 39 0.93 -3.94 -2.47
C VAL A 39 2.29 -4.66 -2.39
N PRO A 40 3.41 -4.01 -2.71
CA PRO A 40 4.75 -4.56 -2.48
C PRO A 40 4.97 -4.86 -1.00
N LEU A 41 5.64 -5.98 -0.71
CA LEU A 41 5.97 -6.39 0.64
C LEU A 41 7.47 -6.31 0.90
N VAL A 42 7.84 -6.04 2.14
CA VAL A 42 9.18 -6.35 2.66
C VAL A 42 9.18 -7.69 3.38
N VAL A 43 10.32 -8.37 3.44
CA VAL A 43 10.43 -9.74 3.99
C VAL A 43 9.90 -9.84 5.43
N THR A 44 10.07 -8.80 6.24
CA THR A 44 9.59 -8.76 7.63
C THR A 44 8.07 -8.80 7.74
N GLU A 45 7.32 -8.51 6.67
CA GLU A 45 5.86 -8.53 6.65
C GLU A 45 5.29 -9.90 6.25
N PHE A 46 6.12 -10.82 5.73
CA PHE A 46 5.66 -12.09 5.16
C PHE A 46 4.89 -12.94 6.16
N ALA A 47 5.39 -13.07 7.39
CA ALA A 47 4.80 -13.93 8.41
C ALA A 47 3.38 -13.49 8.84
N ALA A 48 3.08 -12.20 8.69
CA ALA A 48 1.74 -11.66 8.91
C ALA A 48 0.90 -11.77 7.64
N ALA A 49 1.42 -11.27 6.51
CA ALA A 49 0.68 -11.19 5.26
C ALA A 49 0.26 -12.57 4.70
N CYS A 50 1.13 -13.58 4.80
CA CYS A 50 0.87 -14.91 4.22
C CYS A 50 -0.29 -15.67 4.86
N ARG A 51 -0.78 -15.21 6.02
CA ARG A 51 -1.90 -15.83 6.74
C ARG A 51 -3.24 -15.46 6.13
N GLU A 52 -3.32 -14.29 5.50
CA GLU A 52 -4.57 -13.69 5.01
C GLU A 52 -4.56 -13.52 3.50
N TYR A 53 -3.39 -13.36 2.90
CA TYR A 53 -3.25 -13.02 1.49
C TYR A 53 -2.19 -13.86 0.78
N PRO A 54 -2.36 -14.13 -0.52
CA PRO A 54 -1.32 -14.76 -1.32
C PRO A 54 -0.18 -13.77 -1.57
N ILE A 55 1.06 -14.26 -1.41
CA ILE A 55 2.27 -13.55 -1.79
C ILE A 55 2.66 -14.02 -3.20
N VAL A 56 2.73 -13.08 -4.14
CA VAL A 56 3.10 -13.32 -5.53
C VAL A 56 4.43 -12.62 -5.81
N PHE A 57 5.30 -13.25 -6.61
CA PHE A 57 6.54 -12.65 -7.04
C PHE A 57 6.41 -12.23 -8.51
N THR A 58 6.51 -10.92 -8.76
CA THR A 58 6.50 -10.38 -10.12
C THR A 58 7.92 -10.24 -10.62
N PHE A 59 8.17 -10.68 -11.85
CA PHE A 59 9.47 -10.63 -12.51
C PHE A 59 9.37 -9.68 -13.71
N ASP A 60 10.15 -8.61 -13.71
CA ASP A 60 10.18 -7.58 -14.77
C ASP A 60 11.41 -7.74 -15.69
N GLY A 61 11.84 -8.98 -15.91
CA GLY A 61 13.07 -9.30 -16.64
C GLY A 61 14.35 -9.27 -15.79
N SER A 62 14.22 -8.98 -14.49
CA SER A 62 15.27 -9.14 -13.48
C SER A 62 15.31 -10.57 -12.91
N GLU A 63 16.48 -11.01 -12.43
CA GLU A 63 16.64 -12.33 -11.79
C GLU A 63 15.94 -12.41 -10.41
N SER A 64 15.69 -11.27 -9.78
CA SER A 64 15.09 -11.19 -8.44
C SER A 64 13.66 -10.66 -8.52
N GLY A 65 12.69 -11.53 -8.23
CA GLY A 65 11.28 -11.15 -8.21
C GLY A 65 10.95 -10.17 -7.08
N ILE A 66 10.06 -9.22 -7.35
CA ILE A 66 9.53 -8.29 -6.35
C ILE A 66 8.33 -8.98 -5.68
N PRO A 67 8.36 -9.20 -4.35
CA PRO A 67 7.21 -9.74 -3.63
C PRO A 67 6.10 -8.70 -3.54
N ILE A 68 4.91 -9.10 -3.94
CA ILE A 68 3.66 -8.35 -3.80
C ILE A 68 2.62 -9.20 -3.08
N VAL A 69 1.74 -8.56 -2.33
CA VAL A 69 0.52 -9.17 -1.82
C VAL A 69 -0.65 -8.80 -2.71
N LEU A 70 -1.56 -9.74 -2.99
CA LEU A 70 -2.82 -9.44 -3.65
C LEU A 70 -3.88 -9.12 -2.59
N VAL A 71 -4.45 -7.93 -2.67
CA VAL A 71 -5.50 -7.45 -1.73
C VAL A 71 -6.89 -7.46 -2.37
N GLY A 72 -6.97 -7.40 -3.70
CA GLY A 72 -8.22 -7.52 -4.46
C GLY A 72 -8.02 -8.40 -5.70
N LEU A 73 -9.04 -9.19 -6.05
CA LEU A 73 -9.01 -10.07 -7.23
C LEU A 73 -9.35 -9.31 -8.51
N ASN A 74 -10.32 -8.40 -8.43
CA ASN A 74 -10.74 -7.56 -9.53
C ASN A 74 -9.97 -6.25 -9.52
N ASN A 75 -9.73 -5.71 -10.70
CA ASN A 75 -9.06 -4.43 -10.83
C ASN A 75 -9.96 -3.31 -10.27
N GLU A 76 -9.39 -2.45 -9.44
CA GLU A 76 -10.06 -1.31 -8.80
C GLU A 76 -11.27 -1.63 -7.88
N GLU A 77 -11.37 -2.85 -7.37
CA GLU A 77 -12.47 -3.29 -6.49
C GLU A 77 -11.97 -3.89 -5.16
N ASN A 78 -10.94 -3.31 -4.56
CA ASN A 78 -10.52 -3.64 -3.19
C ASN A 78 -11.40 -2.97 -2.11
#